data_AF-A0A3D1P3T8-F1
#
_entry.id   AF-A0A3D1P3T8-F1
#
_cell.length_a   1.000
_cell.length_b   1.000
_cell.length_c   1.000
_cell.angle_alpha   90.00
_cell.angle_beta   90.00
_cell.angle_gamma   90.00
#
_symmetry.space_group_name_H-M   'P 1'
#
loop_
_entity.id
_entity.type
_entity.pdbx_description
1 polymer ?
#
loop_
_entity_poly.entity_id
_entity_poly.type
_entity_poly.pdbx_seq_one_letter_code
_entity_poly.pdbx_strand_id
1 'polypeptide(L)'
;MKRKIALIALVATGCAAAAALAATQSGEITVKGAKPALQPVAPQPTVANSYPFYMPMQGLRRPAHRLTVKCDASQRAGREVWGGRDASYLGGRAEGGFEIVYEARDAAGRPCVYPFAPWFPQIVGPLQGTQYIVRSSIPGERVTFRTNDQWASLNLRLLEIGNARIHFEMSDINLDFPGAIQPKGALAIDAYDGVRPGLLTAVVRRSKIFGGKNALFVPSGQTMLYVEDAELTGNVGTNVDQEHVTYINGILVSHMRNSSWSGQRSWRNIASGHQLKDKAYLRVYENVTLTNAPNGGAPSAMALADISSFGFTWTNGLHLKRLESAQTVRDTMVDLRSEIVYAQPWVYPWNLFADPRWRMPAAPLQALDQVYLSVFMNTTVESFRTEPYVFALRPIGTNFEPGKTTVQGNEITTRPQQRMVSLAFGTTGDFSRVYSNQGWTYADPKLPQGAEWVADRDAFIRHALGLIGR
;
A
#
# COMPACT_ATOMS: atom_id res chain seq x y z
N MET A 1 -55.05 21.12 67.35
CA MET A 1 -53.63 21.56 67.42
C MET A 1 -53.15 21.92 66.03
N LYS A 2 -52.68 23.18 65.87
CA LYS A 2 -51.86 23.81 64.79
C LYS A 2 -52.35 23.67 63.33
N ARG A 3 -53.13 24.65 62.82
CA ARG A 3 -52.74 25.86 62.02
C ARG A 3 -52.34 25.48 60.57
N LYS A 4 -52.74 26.15 59.47
CA LYS A 4 -53.58 27.33 59.14
C LYS A 4 -53.80 27.31 57.61
N ILE A 5 -55.02 27.65 57.22
CA ILE A 5 -55.55 28.40 56.06
C ILE A 5 -54.58 29.06 55.04
N ALA A 6 -54.98 28.93 53.74
CA ALA A 6 -54.87 29.83 52.57
C ALA A 6 -53.51 30.01 51.84
N LEU A 7 -53.41 30.27 50.52
CA LEU A 7 -54.37 30.69 49.47
C LEU A 7 -53.80 30.37 48.06
N ILE A 8 -54.65 29.81 47.20
CA ILE A 8 -54.92 30.07 45.75
C ILE A 8 -53.90 30.94 44.97
N ALA A 9 -53.39 30.46 43.81
CA ALA A 9 -53.78 30.96 42.48
C ALA A 9 -52.93 30.43 41.28
N LEU A 10 -53.67 30.15 40.19
CA LEU A 10 -53.34 30.24 38.76
C LEU A 10 -52.67 29.07 37.98
N VAL A 11 -53.55 28.30 37.32
CA VAL A 11 -53.67 28.09 35.86
C VAL A 11 -52.38 28.02 35.02
N ALA A 12 -52.12 26.85 34.42
CA ALA A 12 -52.04 26.67 32.94
C ALA A 12 -51.70 25.22 32.56
N THR A 13 -52.67 24.56 31.91
CA THR A 13 -52.54 23.71 30.72
C THR A 13 -51.16 23.12 30.35
N GLY A 14 -51.08 21.79 30.40
CA GLY A 14 -51.04 20.97 29.19
C GLY A 14 -49.72 20.84 28.39
N CYS A 15 -49.44 19.58 28.05
CA CYS A 15 -48.57 19.07 26.99
C CYS A 15 -47.08 18.84 27.27
N ALA A 16 -46.64 17.70 26.76
CA ALA A 16 -45.33 17.08 26.84
C ALA A 16 -44.19 17.95 26.29
N ALA A 17 -43.01 17.82 26.89
CA ALA A 17 -41.73 18.22 26.31
C ALA A 17 -40.77 17.02 26.48
N ALA A 18 -40.58 16.17 25.48
CA ALA A 18 -39.77 16.37 24.27
C ALA A 18 -38.28 16.55 24.59
N ALA A 19 -37.55 15.44 24.42
CA ALA A 19 -36.10 15.38 24.36
C ALA A 19 -35.59 16.31 23.25
N ALA A 20 -34.68 17.21 23.60
CA ALA A 20 -34.00 18.06 22.63
C ALA A 20 -32.94 17.24 21.88
N LEU A 21 -33.35 16.67 20.74
CA LEU A 21 -32.46 16.48 19.60
C LEU A 21 -31.98 17.87 19.16
N ALA A 22 -30.67 18.12 19.20
CA ALA A 22 -30.08 19.14 18.35
C ALA A 22 -29.89 18.52 16.95
N ALA A 23 -30.94 18.64 16.15
CA ALA A 23 -30.96 18.41 14.70
C ALA A 23 -29.80 19.13 14.01
N THR A 24 -28.94 18.46 13.23
CA THR A 24 -29.15 18.16 11.81
C THR A 24 -29.81 19.31 11.05
N GLN A 25 -29.01 20.23 10.53
CA GLN A 25 -29.37 20.97 9.31
C GLN A 25 -28.88 20.15 8.10
N SER A 26 -29.76 19.26 7.64
CA SER A 26 -29.76 18.78 6.26
C SER A 26 -30.54 19.80 5.42
N GLY A 27 -29.83 20.78 4.89
CA GLY A 27 -30.31 21.58 3.77
C GLY A 27 -29.66 21.06 2.49
N GLU A 28 -30.44 20.88 1.43
CA GLU A 28 -29.90 20.80 0.08
C GLU A 28 -29.09 22.08 -0.18
N ILE A 29 -27.77 21.97 -0.20
CA ILE A 29 -26.89 23.07 -0.60
C ILE A 29 -26.58 22.87 -2.08
N THR A 30 -27.25 23.66 -2.93
CA THR A 30 -26.70 24.02 -4.23
C THR A 30 -25.42 24.82 -3.98
N VAL A 31 -24.25 24.20 -4.13
CA VAL A 31 -22.94 24.85 -3.83
C VAL A 31 -22.61 25.86 -4.93
N LYS A 32 -23.20 27.06 -4.85
CA LYS A 32 -22.65 28.26 -5.51
C LYS A 32 -21.59 28.84 -4.59
N GLY A 33 -20.31 28.61 -4.94
CA GLY A 33 -19.16 29.16 -4.23
C GLY A 33 -18.21 28.11 -3.62
N ALA A 34 -18.02 26.96 -4.25
CA ALA A 34 -16.93 26.07 -3.90
C ALA A 34 -15.61 26.84 -4.03
N LYS A 35 -14.96 27.15 -2.90
CA LYS A 35 -13.56 27.57 -2.91
C LYS A 35 -12.75 26.47 -3.61
N PRO A 36 -11.75 26.83 -4.43
CA PRO A 36 -10.92 25.82 -5.07
C PRO A 36 -10.33 24.91 -3.98
N ALA A 37 -10.50 23.60 -4.16
CA ALA A 37 -9.89 22.61 -3.29
C ALA A 37 -8.39 22.88 -3.18
N LEU A 38 -7.81 22.59 -2.01
CA LEU A 38 -6.36 22.67 -1.83
C LEU A 38 -5.69 21.82 -2.92
N GLN A 39 -4.96 22.45 -3.82
CA GLN A 39 -4.25 21.74 -4.86
C GLN A 39 -2.92 21.24 -4.30
N PRO A 40 -2.53 19.99 -4.60
CA PRO A 40 -1.21 19.50 -4.26
C PRO A 40 -0.18 20.37 -4.99
N VAL A 41 0.96 20.64 -4.33
CA VAL A 41 2.09 21.24 -5.02
C VAL A 41 2.55 20.25 -6.07
N ALA A 42 2.53 20.65 -7.34
CA ALA A 42 2.88 19.77 -8.45
C ALA A 42 4.32 19.27 -8.24
N PRO A 43 4.54 17.94 -8.18
CA PRO A 43 5.89 17.43 -8.07
C PRO A 43 6.69 17.81 -9.31
N GLN A 44 8.00 18.01 -9.15
CA GLN A 44 8.87 18.21 -10.31
C GLN A 44 8.73 17.03 -11.29
N PRO A 45 8.75 17.28 -12.62
CA PRO A 45 8.70 16.21 -13.60
C PRO A 45 9.84 15.23 -13.33
N THR A 46 9.51 13.98 -13.07
CA THR A 46 10.51 12.94 -12.94
C THR A 46 11.13 12.65 -14.31
N VAL A 47 12.45 12.68 -14.38
CA VAL A 47 13.19 12.23 -15.55
C VAL A 47 12.92 10.73 -15.74
N ALA A 48 12.72 10.28 -16.97
CA ALA A 48 12.53 8.86 -17.27
C ALA A 48 13.70 8.04 -16.69
N ASN A 49 13.38 6.92 -16.02
CA ASN A 49 14.33 6.07 -15.31
C ASN A 49 15.07 6.74 -14.13
N SER A 50 14.54 7.83 -13.56
CA SER A 50 15.00 8.35 -12.27
C SER A 50 14.39 7.57 -11.10
N TYR A 51 15.08 7.61 -9.97
CA TYR A 51 14.59 7.06 -8.71
C TYR A 51 14.07 8.22 -7.83
N PRO A 52 13.10 7.97 -6.94
CA PRO A 52 12.67 8.98 -5.97
C PRO A 52 13.86 9.52 -5.17
N PHE A 53 13.85 10.82 -4.83
CA PHE A 53 15.00 11.50 -4.20
C PHE A 53 15.44 10.87 -2.86
N TYR A 54 14.52 10.21 -2.18
CA TYR A 54 14.72 9.55 -0.90
C TYR A 54 15.12 8.08 -1.05
N MET A 55 15.28 7.57 -2.28
CA MET A 55 15.87 6.27 -2.56
C MET A 55 17.37 6.42 -2.80
N PRO A 56 18.21 6.13 -1.78
CA PRO A 56 19.65 6.28 -1.90
C PRO A 56 20.24 5.24 -2.86
N MET A 57 20.63 5.67 -4.06
CA MET A 57 21.28 4.83 -5.08
C MET A 57 22.82 4.90 -5.05
N GLN A 58 23.39 5.80 -4.25
CA GLN A 58 24.84 5.97 -4.11
C GLN A 58 25.48 4.74 -3.44
N GLY A 59 26.68 4.37 -3.90
CA GLY A 59 27.47 3.27 -3.35
C GLY A 59 27.09 1.88 -3.87
N LEU A 60 26.09 1.79 -4.77
CA LEU A 60 25.78 0.57 -5.50
C LEU A 60 26.82 0.34 -6.60
N ARG A 61 27.24 -0.92 -6.76
CA ARG A 61 28.21 -1.39 -7.75
C ARG A 61 27.46 -2.04 -8.90
N ARG A 62 27.97 -1.93 -10.13
CA ARG A 62 27.39 -2.66 -11.27
C ARG A 62 27.34 -4.17 -10.95
N PRO A 63 26.29 -4.89 -11.39
CA PRO A 63 26.24 -6.34 -11.25
C PRO A 63 27.51 -7.02 -11.77
N ALA A 64 28.07 -7.95 -11.00
CA ALA A 64 29.25 -8.73 -11.39
C ALA A 64 28.96 -9.64 -12.60
N HIS A 65 27.72 -10.09 -12.72
CA HIS A 65 27.27 -10.96 -13.80
C HIS A 65 26.25 -10.26 -14.67
N ARG A 66 26.43 -10.36 -15.99
CA ARG A 66 25.42 -9.97 -16.98
C ARG A 66 25.13 -11.16 -17.87
N LEU A 67 23.89 -11.62 -17.83
CA LEU A 67 23.41 -12.79 -18.55
C LEU A 67 22.33 -12.34 -19.55
N THR A 68 22.32 -12.94 -20.73
CA THR A 68 21.29 -12.68 -21.74
C THR A 68 20.56 -13.97 -22.06
N VAL A 69 19.24 -13.95 -22.13
CA VAL A 69 18.39 -15.10 -22.43
C VAL A 69 17.79 -14.95 -23.82
N LYS A 70 18.02 -15.95 -24.68
CA LYS A 70 17.61 -15.97 -26.08
C LYS A 70 16.16 -16.38 -26.23
N CYS A 71 15.33 -15.59 -26.91
CA CYS A 71 13.88 -15.85 -26.99
C CYS A 71 13.57 -17.18 -27.70
N ASP A 72 13.90 -17.29 -28.99
CA ASP A 72 13.53 -18.46 -29.81
C ASP A 72 14.14 -19.76 -29.28
N ALA A 73 15.38 -19.69 -28.79
CA ALA A 73 16.07 -20.85 -28.26
C ALA A 73 15.43 -21.32 -26.95
N SER A 74 15.04 -20.39 -26.07
CA SER A 74 14.37 -20.72 -24.81
C SER A 74 12.97 -21.28 -25.03
N GLN A 75 12.22 -20.73 -26.01
CA GLN A 75 10.92 -21.24 -26.39
C GLN A 75 10.99 -22.70 -26.89
N ARG A 76 11.97 -23.01 -27.75
CA ARG A 76 12.20 -24.39 -28.22
C ARG A 76 12.63 -25.34 -27.11
N ALA A 77 13.44 -24.86 -26.18
CA ALA A 77 13.99 -25.69 -25.11
C ALA A 77 13.04 -25.87 -23.90
N GLY A 78 12.02 -25.02 -23.77
CA GLY A 78 11.15 -25.01 -22.58
C GLY A 78 11.85 -24.56 -21.29
N ARG A 79 13.01 -23.89 -21.39
CA ARG A 79 13.83 -23.38 -20.28
C ARG A 79 14.71 -22.23 -20.76
N GLU A 80 15.35 -21.47 -19.88
CA GLU A 80 16.30 -20.44 -20.30
C GLU A 80 17.45 -21.03 -21.13
N VAL A 81 17.64 -20.49 -22.33
CA VAL A 81 18.83 -20.68 -23.15
C VAL A 81 19.61 -19.37 -23.19
N TRP A 82 20.84 -19.41 -22.71
CA TRP A 82 21.67 -18.24 -22.49
C TRP A 82 22.48 -17.89 -23.74
N GLY A 83 22.56 -16.59 -24.05
CA GLY A 83 23.42 -16.03 -25.08
C GLY A 83 24.79 -15.69 -24.52
N GLY A 84 25.81 -16.45 -24.89
CA GLY A 84 27.18 -16.24 -24.42
C GLY A 84 27.47 -17.02 -23.14
N ARG A 85 27.87 -16.33 -22.05
CA ARG A 85 28.06 -16.98 -20.74
C ARG A 85 26.74 -17.55 -20.27
N ASP A 86 26.70 -18.84 -19.98
CA ASP A 86 25.50 -19.51 -19.49
C ASP A 86 25.39 -19.44 -17.95
N ALA A 87 24.20 -19.74 -17.43
CA ALA A 87 24.00 -19.85 -15.99
C ALA A 87 24.80 -21.00 -15.34
N SER A 88 25.33 -21.96 -16.13
CA SER A 88 26.12 -23.07 -15.59
C SER A 88 27.46 -22.59 -15.03
N TYR A 89 28.03 -21.52 -15.60
CA TYR A 89 29.21 -20.84 -15.04
C TYR A 89 29.00 -20.34 -13.60
N LEU A 90 27.76 -20.04 -13.22
CA LEU A 90 27.42 -19.65 -11.85
C LEU A 90 27.34 -20.86 -10.91
N GLY A 91 27.24 -22.09 -11.41
CA GLY A 91 27.03 -23.27 -10.57
C GLY A 91 25.79 -23.16 -9.68
N GLY A 92 24.78 -22.40 -10.11
CA GLY A 92 23.60 -22.09 -9.31
C GLY A 92 23.76 -20.95 -8.30
N ARG A 93 24.93 -20.29 -8.23
CA ARG A 93 25.28 -19.30 -7.21
C ARG A 93 25.85 -18.02 -7.81
N ALA A 94 25.42 -16.86 -7.34
CA ALA A 94 25.90 -15.57 -7.79
C ALA A 94 26.46 -14.74 -6.63
N GLU A 95 27.72 -14.32 -6.77
CA GLU A 95 28.38 -13.36 -5.88
C GLU A 95 28.47 -11.99 -6.56
N GLY A 96 28.28 -10.90 -5.82
CA GLY A 96 28.46 -9.54 -6.36
C GLY A 96 27.32 -9.03 -7.25
N GLY A 97 26.19 -9.74 -7.33
CA GLY A 97 24.99 -9.31 -8.05
C GLY A 97 24.92 -9.76 -9.51
N PHE A 98 23.72 -9.69 -10.10
CA PHE A 98 23.47 -10.09 -11.48
C PHE A 98 22.51 -9.15 -12.22
N GLU A 99 22.66 -9.08 -13.53
CA GLU A 99 21.72 -8.51 -14.49
C GLU A 99 21.30 -9.63 -15.46
N ILE A 100 20.03 -9.99 -15.47
CA ILE A 100 19.46 -10.92 -16.45
C ILE A 100 18.63 -10.13 -17.46
N VAL A 101 19.03 -10.22 -18.73
CA VAL A 101 18.42 -9.51 -19.85
C VAL A 101 17.70 -10.52 -20.76
N TYR A 102 16.38 -10.38 -20.89
CA TYR A 102 15.57 -11.25 -21.74
C TYR A 102 15.34 -10.62 -23.12
N GLU A 103 15.55 -11.38 -24.19
CA GLU A 103 15.24 -10.91 -25.54
C GLU A 103 13.75 -10.56 -25.66
N ALA A 104 13.49 -9.32 -26.10
CA ALA A 104 12.15 -8.75 -26.14
C ALA A 104 11.30 -9.37 -27.26
N ARG A 105 11.97 -9.86 -28.31
CA ARG A 105 11.33 -10.32 -29.55
C ARG A 105 11.86 -11.67 -29.99
N ASP A 106 10.99 -12.44 -30.64
CA ASP A 106 11.36 -13.65 -31.37
C ASP A 106 11.99 -13.31 -32.75
N ALA A 107 12.43 -14.33 -33.50
CA ALA A 107 13.02 -14.15 -34.83
C ALA A 107 12.05 -13.55 -35.86
N ALA A 108 10.73 -13.59 -35.58
CA ALA A 108 9.69 -12.97 -36.39
C ALA A 108 9.36 -11.53 -35.95
N GLY A 109 10.05 -11.00 -34.94
CA GLY A 109 9.85 -9.65 -34.41
C GLY A 109 8.65 -9.50 -33.47
N ARG A 110 8.01 -10.59 -33.05
CA ARG A 110 6.86 -10.58 -32.13
C ARG A 110 7.33 -10.55 -30.67
N PRO A 111 6.55 -9.99 -29.73
CA PRO A 111 6.89 -10.00 -28.30
C PRO A 111 7.18 -11.43 -27.79
N CYS A 112 8.26 -11.56 -27.02
CA CYS A 112 8.68 -12.86 -26.52
C CYS A 112 7.78 -13.35 -25.38
N VAL A 113 7.40 -14.64 -25.47
CA VAL A 113 6.72 -15.38 -24.40
C VAL A 113 7.57 -16.57 -24.00
N TYR A 114 8.10 -16.55 -22.78
CA TYR A 114 8.86 -17.63 -22.17
C TYR A 114 7.91 -18.61 -21.45
N PRO A 115 7.88 -19.90 -21.82
CA PRO A 115 6.89 -20.87 -21.32
C PRO A 115 7.22 -21.46 -19.94
N PHE A 116 7.94 -20.72 -19.10
CA PHE A 116 8.44 -21.15 -17.79
C PHE A 116 8.54 -19.96 -16.84
N ALA A 117 8.81 -20.20 -15.55
CA ALA A 117 9.09 -19.13 -14.58
C ALA A 117 10.57 -18.73 -14.65
N PRO A 118 10.92 -17.43 -14.48
CA PRO A 118 12.31 -17.01 -14.53
C PRO A 118 13.15 -17.62 -13.40
N TRP A 119 14.32 -18.13 -13.74
CA TRP A 119 15.29 -18.68 -12.80
C TRP A 119 16.14 -17.59 -12.13
N PHE A 120 16.33 -17.70 -10.80
CA PHE A 120 17.31 -16.92 -10.03
C PHE A 120 18.41 -17.80 -9.42
N PRO A 121 19.69 -17.38 -9.46
CA PRO A 121 20.75 -18.03 -8.73
C PRO A 121 20.59 -17.81 -7.22
N GLN A 122 21.13 -18.75 -6.43
CA GLN A 122 21.35 -18.53 -5.01
C GLN A 122 22.36 -17.38 -4.83
N ILE A 123 21.97 -16.37 -4.07
CA ILE A 123 22.85 -15.24 -3.77
C ILE A 123 23.83 -15.67 -2.68
N VAL A 124 25.12 -15.43 -2.91
CA VAL A 124 26.21 -15.78 -1.99
C VAL A 124 27.23 -14.65 -1.87
N GLY A 125 28.07 -14.71 -0.83
CA GLY A 125 29.13 -13.75 -0.60
C GLY A 125 28.64 -12.38 -0.11
N PRO A 126 29.51 -11.35 -0.10
CA PRO A 126 29.19 -10.04 0.47
C PRO A 126 28.09 -9.29 -0.30
N LEU A 127 27.02 -8.90 0.39
CA LEU A 127 25.87 -8.21 -0.19
C LEU A 127 26.06 -6.69 -0.38
N GLN A 128 27.06 -6.10 0.27
CA GLN A 128 27.23 -4.65 0.29
C GLN A 128 27.38 -4.05 -1.12
N GLY A 129 26.52 -3.10 -1.45
CA GLY A 129 26.51 -2.42 -2.74
C GLY A 129 26.11 -3.31 -3.92
N THR A 130 25.47 -4.46 -3.70
CA THR A 130 25.09 -5.38 -4.79
C THR A 130 23.78 -4.98 -5.47
N GLN A 131 23.64 -5.33 -6.74
CA GLN A 131 22.46 -5.07 -7.55
C GLN A 131 21.96 -6.36 -8.22
N TYR A 132 20.65 -6.54 -8.25
CA TYR A 132 19.95 -7.68 -8.85
C TYR A 132 18.91 -7.15 -9.83
N ILE A 133 19.17 -7.26 -11.12
CA ILE A 133 18.38 -6.63 -12.18
C ILE A 133 17.82 -7.69 -13.10
N VAL A 134 16.52 -7.58 -13.40
CA VAL A 134 15.80 -8.45 -14.33
C VAL A 134 15.04 -7.57 -15.29
N ARG A 135 15.33 -7.68 -16.58
CA ARG A 135 14.70 -6.77 -17.54
C ARG A 135 14.57 -7.32 -18.95
N SER A 136 13.67 -6.70 -19.70
CA SER A 136 13.69 -6.81 -21.15
C SER A 136 14.95 -6.18 -21.75
N SER A 137 15.39 -6.74 -22.88
CA SER A 137 16.48 -6.22 -23.70
C SER A 137 16.15 -4.88 -24.35
N ILE A 138 14.86 -4.59 -24.59
CA ILE A 138 14.37 -3.34 -25.19
C ILE A 138 13.51 -2.62 -24.14
N PRO A 139 13.95 -1.46 -23.61
CA PRO A 139 13.17 -0.69 -22.65
C PRO A 139 11.79 -0.32 -23.19
N GLY A 140 10.74 -0.54 -22.39
CA GLY A 140 9.35 -0.31 -22.78
C GLY A 140 8.70 -1.47 -23.54
N GLU A 141 9.46 -2.48 -23.97
CA GLU A 141 8.91 -3.69 -24.58
C GLU A 141 8.88 -4.84 -23.58
N ARG A 142 7.68 -5.17 -23.10
CA ARG A 142 7.49 -6.20 -22.08
C ARG A 142 7.73 -7.60 -22.64
N VAL A 143 8.52 -8.41 -21.93
CA VAL A 143 8.56 -9.88 -22.12
C VAL A 143 7.55 -10.55 -21.20
N THR A 144 7.02 -11.71 -21.58
CA THR A 144 6.06 -12.46 -20.74
C THR A 144 6.61 -13.81 -20.34
N PHE A 145 6.58 -14.11 -19.06
CA PHE A 145 6.75 -15.47 -18.53
C PHE A 145 5.36 -16.05 -18.27
N ARG A 146 5.05 -17.18 -18.91
CA ARG A 146 3.74 -17.83 -18.79
C ARG A 146 3.92 -19.31 -18.53
N THR A 147 3.36 -19.78 -17.42
CA THR A 147 3.37 -21.20 -17.07
C THR A 147 2.22 -21.55 -16.13
N ASN A 148 1.78 -22.82 -16.19
CA ASN A 148 0.79 -23.39 -15.29
C ASN A 148 1.42 -24.10 -14.07
N ASP A 149 2.75 -24.00 -13.91
CA ASP A 149 3.44 -24.58 -12.75
C ASP A 149 2.90 -23.97 -11.45
N GLN A 150 2.54 -24.85 -10.52
CA GLN A 150 2.02 -24.47 -9.22
C GLN A 150 3.03 -23.73 -8.35
N TRP A 151 4.33 -23.85 -8.64
CA TRP A 151 5.45 -23.23 -7.94
C TRP A 151 6.05 -22.03 -8.66
N ALA A 152 5.48 -21.62 -9.81
CA ALA A 152 6.01 -20.52 -10.61
C ALA A 152 6.05 -19.21 -9.81
N SER A 153 7.25 -18.65 -9.70
CA SER A 153 7.50 -17.38 -9.03
C SER A 153 8.82 -16.79 -9.52
N LEU A 154 8.97 -15.48 -9.35
CA LEU A 154 10.23 -14.78 -9.33
C LEU A 154 10.54 -14.42 -7.87
N ASN A 155 11.50 -15.11 -7.27
CA ASN A 155 11.81 -14.93 -5.85
C ASN A 155 13.23 -14.40 -5.64
N LEU A 156 13.33 -13.13 -5.24
CA LEU A 156 14.56 -12.58 -4.68
C LEU A 156 14.65 -12.97 -3.20
N ARG A 157 15.59 -13.86 -2.87
CA ARG A 157 15.84 -14.27 -1.49
C ARG A 157 17.18 -13.73 -0.98
N LEU A 158 17.10 -12.74 -0.10
CA LEU A 158 18.21 -12.09 0.59
C LEU A 158 18.10 -12.40 2.09
N LEU A 159 18.95 -13.30 2.56
CA LEU A 159 19.09 -13.64 3.97
C LEU A 159 20.20 -12.77 4.59
N GLU A 160 20.07 -12.43 5.87
CA GLU A 160 21.16 -11.80 6.63
C GLU A 160 21.66 -10.48 6.01
N ILE A 161 20.76 -9.60 5.59
CA ILE A 161 21.11 -8.32 4.95
C ILE A 161 22.02 -7.48 5.87
N GLY A 162 21.81 -7.54 7.18
CA GLY A 162 22.60 -6.78 8.15
C GLY A 162 22.58 -5.29 7.81
N ASN A 163 23.77 -4.69 7.71
CA ASN A 163 23.94 -3.28 7.33
C ASN A 163 24.12 -3.06 5.81
N ALA A 164 23.92 -4.09 4.98
CA ALA A 164 24.21 -4.01 3.56
C ALA A 164 23.26 -3.07 2.80
N ARG A 165 23.80 -2.44 1.76
CA ARG A 165 23.08 -1.64 0.77
C ARG A 165 22.85 -2.46 -0.48
N ILE A 166 21.60 -2.75 -0.79
CA ILE A 166 21.22 -3.66 -1.87
C ILE A 166 20.18 -3.00 -2.76
N HIS A 167 20.22 -3.32 -4.04
CA HIS A 167 19.19 -2.90 -4.99
C HIS A 167 18.65 -4.08 -5.79
N PHE A 168 17.35 -4.09 -5.98
CA PHE A 168 16.63 -4.98 -6.89
C PHE A 168 15.82 -4.14 -7.87
N GLU A 169 15.89 -4.47 -9.15
CA GLU A 169 15.02 -3.88 -10.17
C GLU A 169 14.46 -4.94 -11.11
N MET A 170 13.14 -4.96 -11.25
CA MET A 170 12.43 -5.67 -12.30
C MET A 170 11.78 -4.65 -13.24
N SER A 171 12.16 -4.65 -14.52
CA SER A 171 11.62 -3.71 -15.51
C SER A 171 11.18 -4.39 -16.80
N ASP A 172 10.01 -4.01 -17.32
CA ASP A 172 9.48 -4.54 -18.59
C ASP A 172 9.31 -6.08 -18.57
N ILE A 173 8.95 -6.63 -17.41
CA ILE A 173 8.67 -8.06 -17.21
C ILE A 173 7.20 -8.27 -16.88
N ASN A 174 6.55 -9.20 -17.57
CA ASN A 174 5.24 -9.72 -17.21
C ASN A 174 5.38 -11.13 -16.61
N LEU A 175 4.85 -11.31 -15.41
CA LEU A 175 4.68 -12.62 -14.77
C LEU A 175 3.21 -13.01 -14.90
N ASP A 176 2.92 -14.07 -15.65
CA ASP A 176 1.57 -14.58 -15.90
C ASP A 176 1.49 -16.05 -15.47
N PHE A 177 1.22 -16.27 -14.19
CA PHE A 177 1.26 -17.59 -13.55
C PHE A 177 -0.12 -18.05 -13.07
N PRO A 178 -1.05 -18.42 -13.97
CA PRO A 178 -2.41 -18.84 -13.62
C PRO A 178 -2.50 -20.10 -12.75
N GLY A 179 -1.46 -20.95 -12.76
CA GLY A 179 -1.41 -22.16 -11.94
C GLY A 179 -0.75 -21.99 -10.58
N ALA A 180 -0.09 -20.85 -10.29
CA ALA A 180 0.85 -20.70 -9.18
C ALA A 180 0.19 -20.57 -7.79
N ILE A 181 -0.40 -21.67 -7.30
CA ILE A 181 -1.13 -21.70 -6.04
C ILE A 181 -0.26 -22.00 -4.81
N GLN A 182 1.03 -22.35 -4.99
CA GLN A 182 1.92 -22.74 -3.89
C GLN A 182 2.78 -21.59 -3.32
N PRO A 183 3.48 -20.78 -4.14
CA PRO A 183 4.43 -19.79 -3.64
C PRO A 183 3.71 -18.58 -3.05
N LYS A 184 4.42 -17.87 -2.16
CA LYS A 184 3.98 -16.56 -1.65
C LYS A 184 4.48 -15.49 -2.62
N GLY A 185 3.61 -14.85 -3.39
CA GLY A 185 4.05 -13.95 -4.45
C GLY A 185 4.29 -14.67 -5.76
N ALA A 186 3.70 -14.17 -6.86
CA ALA A 186 4.29 -14.37 -8.18
C ALA A 186 5.62 -13.61 -8.28
N LEU A 187 5.70 -12.43 -7.68
CA LEU A 187 6.93 -11.75 -7.30
C LEU A 187 7.07 -11.76 -5.77
N ALA A 188 8.13 -12.40 -5.28
CA ALA A 188 8.50 -12.42 -3.87
C ALA A 188 9.82 -11.68 -3.67
N ILE A 189 9.82 -10.69 -2.77
CA ILE A 189 11.02 -9.91 -2.43
C ILE A 189 11.37 -10.23 -0.97
N ASP A 190 11.91 -11.43 -0.74
CA ASP A 190 12.21 -11.99 0.57
C ASP A 190 13.53 -11.43 1.11
N ALA A 191 13.43 -10.31 1.84
CA ALA A 191 14.57 -9.56 2.37
C ALA A 191 14.50 -9.48 3.90
N TYR A 192 15.34 -10.27 4.58
CA TYR A 192 15.31 -10.44 6.03
C TYR A 192 16.54 -9.88 6.73
N ASP A 193 16.40 -9.66 8.05
CA ASP A 193 17.49 -9.30 8.97
C ASP A 193 18.24 -8.00 8.63
N GLY A 194 17.61 -7.12 7.86
CA GLY A 194 18.11 -5.77 7.64
C GLY A 194 18.07 -4.96 8.92
N VAL A 195 19.19 -4.36 9.29
CA VAL A 195 19.30 -3.40 10.40
C VAL A 195 19.84 -2.08 9.89
N ARG A 196 19.36 -0.96 10.43
CA ARG A 196 19.86 0.36 10.06
C ARG A 196 21.41 0.41 10.23
N PRO A 197 22.18 0.93 9.25
CA PRO A 197 21.77 1.67 8.06
C PRO A 197 21.44 0.81 6.82
N GLY A 198 21.52 -0.52 6.93
CA GLY A 198 21.18 -1.48 5.87
C GLY A 198 19.80 -1.22 5.27
N LEU A 199 19.72 -1.47 3.97
CA LEU A 199 18.57 -1.11 3.15
C LEU A 199 18.55 -1.90 1.84
N LEU A 200 17.42 -2.53 1.56
CA LEU A 200 17.04 -2.95 0.23
C LEU A 200 16.20 -1.84 -0.43
N THR A 201 16.61 -1.41 -1.61
CA THR A 201 15.76 -0.65 -2.53
C THR A 201 15.24 -1.60 -3.60
N ALA A 202 13.93 -1.68 -3.78
CA ALA A 202 13.28 -2.58 -4.72
C ALA A 202 12.42 -1.77 -5.69
N VAL A 203 12.61 -1.97 -6.99
CA VAL A 203 11.90 -1.26 -8.05
C VAL A 203 11.19 -2.25 -8.96
N VAL A 204 9.90 -2.00 -9.19
CA VAL A 204 9.09 -2.71 -10.20
C VAL A 204 8.57 -1.68 -11.17
N ARG A 205 8.94 -1.79 -12.44
CA ARG A 205 8.65 -0.74 -13.44
C ARG A 205 8.10 -1.31 -14.73
N ARG A 206 7.02 -0.72 -15.25
CA ARG A 206 6.42 -1.10 -16.55
C ARG A 206 6.14 -2.59 -16.64
N SER A 207 5.65 -3.18 -15.55
CA SER A 207 5.52 -4.62 -15.39
C SER A 207 4.07 -5.04 -15.12
N LYS A 208 3.74 -6.28 -15.47
CA LYS A 208 2.48 -6.92 -15.06
C LYS A 208 2.77 -8.13 -14.18
N ILE A 209 2.03 -8.27 -13.08
CA ILE A 209 2.21 -9.41 -12.16
C ILE A 209 0.86 -10.07 -11.91
N PHE A 210 0.79 -11.37 -12.19
CA PHE A 210 -0.38 -12.22 -12.01
C PHE A 210 0.04 -13.62 -11.54
N GLY A 211 -0.64 -14.13 -10.51
CA GLY A 211 -0.39 -15.46 -9.93
C GLY A 211 0.08 -15.40 -8.48
N GLY A 212 0.49 -16.54 -7.91
CA GLY A 212 0.96 -16.67 -6.52
C GLY A 212 -0.16 -16.67 -5.49
N LYS A 213 0.18 -17.04 -4.24
CA LYS A 213 -0.53 -16.58 -3.03
C LYS A 213 -0.10 -15.14 -2.83
N ASN A 214 -0.89 -14.20 -3.33
CA ASN A 214 -0.51 -12.83 -3.66
C ASN A 214 0.29 -12.70 -4.96
N ALA A 215 -0.01 -11.67 -5.75
CA ALA A 215 0.79 -11.30 -6.93
C ALA A 215 2.15 -10.74 -6.50
N LEU A 216 2.15 -9.81 -5.53
CA LEU A 216 3.37 -9.26 -4.94
C LEU A 216 3.40 -9.51 -3.43
N PHE A 217 4.50 -10.10 -2.96
CA PHE A 217 4.77 -10.31 -1.55
C PHE A 217 6.07 -9.63 -1.13
N VAL A 218 6.00 -8.80 -0.08
CA VAL A 218 7.17 -8.17 0.55
C VAL A 218 7.04 -8.32 2.07
N PRO A 219 7.93 -9.09 2.72
CA PRO A 219 7.92 -9.28 4.17
C PRO A 219 8.42 -8.05 4.92
N SER A 220 8.32 -8.08 6.25
CA SER A 220 8.82 -7.01 7.11
C SER A 220 10.32 -6.84 6.99
N GLY A 221 10.80 -5.61 6.92
CA GLY A 221 12.24 -5.35 6.90
C GLY A 221 12.62 -3.96 6.43
N GLN A 222 13.93 -3.73 6.35
CA GLN A 222 14.53 -2.49 5.83
C GLN A 222 14.42 -2.43 4.30
N THR A 223 13.19 -2.31 3.80
CA THR A 223 12.89 -2.29 2.37
C THR A 223 12.19 -0.99 1.99
N MET A 224 12.66 -0.38 0.91
CA MET A 224 11.97 0.69 0.18
C MET A 224 11.50 0.13 -1.15
N LEU A 225 10.19 0.08 -1.38
CA LEU A 225 9.57 -0.42 -2.59
C LEU A 225 9.07 0.74 -3.46
N TYR A 226 9.49 0.81 -4.72
CA TYR A 226 8.93 1.69 -5.75
C TYR A 226 8.25 0.85 -6.83
N VAL A 227 6.99 1.15 -7.13
CA VAL A 227 6.21 0.52 -8.20
C VAL A 227 5.74 1.61 -9.15
N GLU A 228 6.09 1.51 -10.42
CA GLU A 228 5.82 2.54 -11.43
C GLU A 228 5.29 1.92 -12.73
N ASP A 229 4.23 2.51 -13.28
CA ASP A 229 3.62 2.11 -14.55
C ASP A 229 3.27 0.60 -14.61
N ALA A 230 2.81 0.03 -13.49
CA ALA A 230 2.63 -1.40 -13.31
C ALA A 230 1.16 -1.82 -13.14
N GLU A 231 0.88 -3.07 -13.48
CA GLU A 231 -0.42 -3.73 -13.29
C GLU A 231 -0.23 -4.94 -12.38
N LEU A 232 -0.86 -4.93 -11.21
CA LEU A 232 -0.89 -6.07 -10.31
C LEU A 232 -2.31 -6.60 -10.29
N THR A 233 -2.46 -7.84 -10.74
CA THR A 233 -3.78 -8.40 -11.00
C THR A 233 -3.91 -9.78 -10.42
N GLY A 234 -5.11 -10.11 -9.98
CA GLY A 234 -5.46 -11.45 -9.56
C GLY A 234 -4.73 -11.94 -8.32
N ASN A 235 -5.19 -13.09 -7.86
CA ASN A 235 -4.57 -13.95 -6.88
C ASN A 235 -5.16 -15.34 -7.13
N VAL A 236 -4.29 -16.33 -7.30
CA VAL A 236 -4.72 -17.71 -7.60
C VAL A 236 -4.65 -18.60 -6.36
N GLY A 237 -4.20 -18.06 -5.23
CA GLY A 237 -4.19 -18.76 -3.97
C GLY A 237 -5.60 -19.17 -3.50
N THR A 238 -5.61 -20.10 -2.55
CA THR A 238 -6.83 -20.73 -2.03
C THR A 238 -7.16 -20.31 -0.60
N ASN A 239 -6.27 -19.57 0.08
CA ASN A 239 -6.49 -19.06 1.43
C ASN A 239 -7.01 -17.62 1.39
N VAL A 240 -8.30 -17.54 1.23
CA VAL A 240 -9.07 -16.34 0.94
C VAL A 240 -8.99 -15.28 2.05
N ASP A 241 -8.78 -15.65 3.31
CA ASP A 241 -8.68 -14.66 4.40
C ASP A 241 -7.30 -14.01 4.52
N GLN A 242 -6.25 -14.70 4.05
CA GLN A 242 -4.85 -14.27 4.23
C GLN A 242 -4.17 -13.82 2.93
N GLU A 243 -4.81 -14.04 1.79
CA GLU A 243 -4.26 -13.70 0.50
C GLU A 243 -4.94 -12.46 -0.06
N HIS A 244 -4.13 -11.63 -0.72
CA HIS A 244 -4.42 -10.29 -1.24
C HIS A 244 -3.77 -10.19 -2.62
N VAL A 245 -4.10 -9.21 -3.45
CA VAL A 245 -3.32 -9.02 -4.69
C VAL A 245 -1.89 -8.62 -4.34
N THR A 246 -1.73 -7.69 -3.41
CA THR A 246 -0.43 -7.32 -2.85
C THR A 246 -0.44 -7.40 -1.34
N TYR A 247 0.63 -7.97 -0.79
CA TYR A 247 0.82 -8.11 0.65
C TYR A 247 2.20 -7.58 1.07
N ILE A 248 2.21 -6.35 1.58
CA ILE A 248 3.39 -5.65 2.11
C ILE A 248 3.31 -5.65 3.64
N ASN A 249 4.15 -6.45 4.28
CA ASN A 249 4.11 -6.75 5.70
C ASN A 249 5.09 -5.92 6.52
N GLY A 250 4.98 -4.59 6.53
CA GLY A 250 5.80 -3.77 7.43
C GLY A 250 7.19 -3.44 6.89
N ILE A 251 7.25 -2.60 5.86
CA ILE A 251 8.49 -2.11 5.26
C ILE A 251 8.73 -0.63 5.56
N LEU A 252 9.87 -0.08 5.15
CA LEU A 252 10.19 1.34 5.41
C LEU A 252 9.38 2.29 4.51
N VAL A 253 9.40 2.07 3.19
CA VAL A 253 8.63 2.87 2.24
C VAL A 253 7.94 1.97 1.22
N SER A 254 6.70 2.30 0.90
CA SER A 254 6.05 1.92 -0.35
C SER A 254 5.68 3.17 -1.15
N HIS A 255 6.05 3.20 -2.43
CA HIS A 255 5.66 4.27 -3.33
C HIS A 255 5.14 3.66 -4.63
N MET A 256 3.87 3.92 -4.91
CA MET A 256 3.15 3.41 -6.07
C MET A 256 2.77 4.58 -6.96
N ARG A 257 3.08 4.48 -8.25
CA ARG A 257 2.84 5.54 -9.22
C ARG A 257 2.30 5.03 -10.53
N ASN A 258 1.29 5.70 -11.08
CA ASN A 258 0.69 5.37 -12.38
C ASN A 258 0.37 3.87 -12.52
N SER A 259 -0.11 3.26 -11.45
CA SER A 259 -0.18 1.81 -11.34
C SER A 259 -1.58 1.37 -10.92
N SER A 260 -1.93 0.14 -11.26
CA SER A 260 -3.26 -0.40 -10.97
C SER A 260 -3.19 -1.73 -10.25
N TRP A 261 -4.11 -1.90 -9.29
CA TRP A 261 -4.36 -3.15 -8.59
C TRP A 261 -5.78 -3.62 -8.88
N SER A 262 -5.90 -4.84 -9.40
CA SER A 262 -7.20 -5.46 -9.63
C SER A 262 -7.28 -6.86 -9.03
N GLY A 263 -8.39 -7.14 -8.36
CA GLY A 263 -8.90 -8.50 -8.35
C GLY A 263 -8.45 -9.45 -7.26
N GLN A 264 -9.19 -9.41 -6.15
CA GLN A 264 -9.22 -10.52 -5.19
C GLN A 264 -10.52 -11.29 -5.38
N ARG A 265 -10.40 -12.63 -5.48
CA ARG A 265 -11.56 -13.52 -5.48
C ARG A 265 -12.19 -13.54 -4.09
N SER A 266 -13.50 -13.32 -4.01
CA SER A 266 -14.25 -13.76 -2.83
C SER A 266 -14.31 -15.30 -2.79
N TRP A 267 -14.58 -15.86 -1.62
CA TRP A 267 -14.80 -17.30 -1.49
C TRP A 267 -16.13 -17.59 -0.85
N ARG A 268 -17.03 -18.18 -1.64
CA ARG A 268 -18.38 -18.55 -1.20
C ARG A 268 -19.08 -17.36 -0.52
N ASN A 269 -19.24 -17.42 0.79
CA ASN A 269 -19.89 -16.44 1.65
C ASN A 269 -18.91 -15.63 2.52
N ILE A 270 -17.60 -15.70 2.26
CA ILE A 270 -16.56 -15.00 3.01
C ILE A 270 -16.06 -13.79 2.19
N ALA A 271 -16.16 -12.60 2.80
CA ALA A 271 -15.52 -11.39 2.28
C ALA A 271 -14.00 -11.56 2.40
N SER A 272 -13.32 -11.72 1.27
CA SER A 272 -11.93 -12.18 1.26
C SER A 272 -10.99 -11.18 0.61
N GLY A 273 -9.90 -10.90 1.31
CA GLY A 273 -8.70 -10.20 0.86
C GLY A 273 -8.86 -8.79 0.29
N HIS A 274 -7.84 -7.96 0.54
CA HIS A 274 -7.75 -6.61 -0.01
C HIS A 274 -7.03 -6.65 -1.37
N GLN A 275 -7.25 -5.64 -2.21
CA GLN A 275 -6.43 -5.45 -3.40
C GLN A 275 -5.03 -4.99 -2.97
N LEU A 276 -4.99 -4.10 -1.98
CA LEU A 276 -3.74 -3.58 -1.45
C LEU A 276 -3.71 -3.71 0.06
N LYS A 277 -2.89 -4.63 0.59
CA LYS A 277 -2.50 -4.61 2.01
C LYS A 277 -1.10 -4.00 2.12
N ASP A 278 -1.03 -2.78 2.64
CA ASP A 278 0.20 -2.01 2.71
C ASP A 278 0.48 -1.46 4.11
N LYS A 279 1.45 -2.10 4.76
CA LYS A 279 1.84 -1.81 6.14
C LYS A 279 3.20 -1.10 6.23
N ALA A 280 3.66 -0.47 5.15
CA ALA A 280 4.90 0.32 5.16
C ALA A 280 4.86 1.47 6.17
N TYR A 281 5.99 2.01 6.64
CA TYR A 281 6.01 3.19 7.51
C TYR A 281 5.60 4.47 6.75
N LEU A 282 6.16 4.70 5.57
CA LEU A 282 5.75 5.76 4.65
C LEU A 282 5.10 5.14 3.40
N ARG A 283 3.91 5.62 3.04
CA ARG A 283 3.14 5.17 1.87
C ARG A 283 2.87 6.37 0.97
N VAL A 284 3.24 6.28 -0.30
CA VAL A 284 3.04 7.34 -1.29
C VAL A 284 2.30 6.77 -2.49
N TYR A 285 1.11 7.29 -2.80
CA TYR A 285 0.31 6.86 -3.95
C TYR A 285 0.08 8.01 -4.92
N GLU A 286 0.57 7.90 -6.14
CA GLU A 286 0.42 8.91 -7.20
C GLU A 286 -0.29 8.31 -8.41
N ASN A 287 -1.51 8.75 -8.71
CA ASN A 287 -2.29 8.22 -9.83
C ASN A 287 -2.41 6.69 -9.75
N VAL A 288 -3.03 6.20 -8.66
CA VAL A 288 -3.17 4.77 -8.36
C VAL A 288 -4.62 4.36 -8.48
N THR A 289 -4.87 3.28 -9.21
CA THR A 289 -6.23 2.72 -9.36
C THR A 289 -6.35 1.42 -8.59
N LEU A 290 -7.35 1.32 -7.71
CA LEU A 290 -7.69 0.09 -6.99
C LEU A 290 -9.09 -0.36 -7.42
N THR A 291 -9.20 -1.62 -7.82
CA THR A 291 -10.49 -2.22 -8.20
C THR A 291 -10.66 -3.64 -7.65
N ASN A 292 -11.84 -3.94 -7.09
CA ASN A 292 -12.15 -5.31 -6.66
C ASN A 292 -12.48 -6.27 -7.82
N ALA A 293 -12.32 -5.86 -9.09
CA ALA A 293 -12.58 -6.67 -10.28
C ALA A 293 -11.63 -7.88 -10.38
N PRO A 294 -12.10 -9.12 -10.09
CA PRO A 294 -11.25 -10.30 -10.07
C PRO A 294 -10.99 -10.86 -11.48
N ASN A 295 -9.89 -11.60 -11.63
CA ASN A 295 -9.70 -12.46 -12.80
C ASN A 295 -10.46 -13.78 -12.60
N GLY A 296 -11.79 -13.74 -12.84
CA GLY A 296 -12.74 -14.81 -12.59
C GLY A 296 -13.20 -14.92 -11.13
N GLY A 297 -14.43 -15.39 -10.90
CA GLY A 297 -15.09 -15.43 -9.59
C GLY A 297 -15.80 -14.13 -9.21
N ALA A 298 -16.50 -14.09 -8.08
CA ALA A 298 -17.20 -12.89 -7.61
C ALA A 298 -16.23 -11.89 -6.93
N PRO A 299 -16.41 -10.56 -7.12
CA PRO A 299 -15.57 -9.54 -6.50
C PRO A 299 -15.51 -9.62 -4.97
N SER A 300 -14.39 -9.22 -4.38
CA SER A 300 -14.25 -9.10 -2.92
C SER A 300 -15.16 -8.03 -2.32
N ALA A 301 -15.69 -8.35 -1.13
CA ALA A 301 -16.47 -7.45 -0.28
C ALA A 301 -15.64 -6.66 0.75
N MET A 302 -14.32 -6.88 0.82
CA MET A 302 -13.43 -6.15 1.73
C MET A 302 -13.24 -4.69 1.32
N ALA A 303 -12.58 -3.89 2.17
CA ALA A 303 -12.02 -2.62 1.72
C ALA A 303 -11.05 -2.88 0.54
N LEU A 304 -10.93 -1.93 -0.38
CA LEU A 304 -9.98 -2.05 -1.49
C LEU A 304 -8.53 -1.99 -0.98
N ALA A 305 -8.29 -1.09 -0.03
CA ALA A 305 -7.01 -0.94 0.62
C ALA A 305 -7.11 -1.14 2.14
N ASP A 306 -6.14 -1.86 2.67
CA ASP A 306 -5.89 -2.00 4.10
C ASP A 306 -4.49 -1.50 4.42
N ILE A 307 -4.44 -0.26 4.87
CA ILE A 307 -3.20 0.48 5.09
C ILE A 307 -2.96 0.70 6.58
N SER A 308 -1.69 0.84 6.98
CA SER A 308 -1.38 1.06 8.39
C SER A 308 -1.75 2.48 8.81
N SER A 309 -2.36 2.62 10.00
CA SER A 309 -2.60 3.92 10.62
C SER A 309 -1.34 4.49 11.29
N PHE A 310 -0.31 3.66 11.46
CA PHE A 310 1.00 4.09 11.95
C PHE A 310 1.87 4.61 10.80
N GLY A 311 2.71 5.60 11.11
CA GLY A 311 3.56 6.26 10.11
C GLY A 311 2.79 7.30 9.29
N PHE A 312 3.03 7.31 7.98
CA PHE A 312 2.65 8.40 7.09
C PHE A 312 2.08 7.90 5.77
N THR A 313 0.95 8.48 5.34
CA THR A 313 0.35 8.20 4.02
C THR A 313 0.16 9.51 3.29
N TRP A 314 0.62 9.59 2.05
CA TRP A 314 0.32 10.70 1.16
C TRP A 314 -0.18 10.17 -0.17
N THR A 315 -1.34 10.65 -0.61
CA THR A 315 -1.88 10.24 -1.91
C THR A 315 -2.29 11.44 -2.74
N ASN A 316 -2.15 11.32 -4.05
CA ASN A 316 -2.74 12.24 -5.02
C ASN A 316 -3.22 11.46 -6.24
N GLY A 317 -4.52 11.57 -6.56
CA GLY A 317 -5.12 10.82 -7.67
C GLY A 317 -5.33 9.34 -7.31
N LEU A 318 -5.96 9.07 -6.17
CA LEU A 318 -6.37 7.70 -5.82
C LEU A 318 -7.74 7.41 -6.45
N HIS A 319 -7.80 6.45 -7.34
CA HIS A 319 -9.02 6.04 -8.04
C HIS A 319 -9.53 4.72 -7.44
N LEU A 320 -10.70 4.78 -6.79
CA LEU A 320 -11.30 3.65 -6.11
C LEU A 320 -12.51 3.18 -6.90
N LYS A 321 -12.47 1.94 -7.39
CA LYS A 321 -13.58 1.32 -8.12
C LYS A 321 -14.09 0.07 -7.41
N ARG A 322 -15.37 0.06 -7.05
CA ARG A 322 -16.02 -1.12 -6.44
C ARG A 322 -17.15 -1.64 -7.33
N LEU A 323 -16.96 -2.85 -7.83
CA LEU A 323 -17.99 -3.67 -8.44
C LEU A 323 -18.82 -4.37 -7.37
N GLU A 324 -20.07 -4.68 -7.71
CA GLU A 324 -20.99 -5.42 -6.85
C GLU A 324 -20.39 -6.77 -6.45
N SER A 325 -20.44 -7.08 -5.16
CA SER A 325 -20.01 -8.36 -4.60
C SER A 325 -21.23 -9.19 -4.23
N ALA A 326 -21.07 -10.51 -4.22
CA ALA A 326 -22.10 -11.42 -3.73
C ALA A 326 -22.34 -11.31 -2.21
N GLN A 327 -21.38 -10.75 -1.47
CA GLN A 327 -21.51 -10.54 -0.01
C GLN A 327 -21.78 -9.07 0.31
N THR A 328 -22.32 -8.83 1.51
CA THR A 328 -22.40 -7.48 2.07
C THR A 328 -21.00 -6.89 2.17
N VAL A 329 -20.74 -5.85 1.38
CA VAL A 329 -19.46 -5.15 1.37
C VAL A 329 -19.29 -4.35 2.66
N ARG A 330 -18.04 -4.14 3.09
CA ARG A 330 -17.73 -3.29 4.25
C ARG A 330 -18.22 -1.85 4.05
N ASP A 331 -18.30 -1.11 5.15
CA ASP A 331 -18.78 0.27 5.21
C ASP A 331 -17.85 1.29 4.54
N THR A 332 -16.64 0.86 4.13
CA THR A 332 -15.54 1.72 3.70
C THR A 332 -14.78 1.11 2.52
N MET A 333 -14.07 1.95 1.76
CA MET A 333 -13.20 1.52 0.66
C MET A 333 -11.73 1.46 1.06
N VAL A 334 -11.30 2.25 2.04
CA VAL A 334 -9.94 2.28 2.56
C VAL A 334 -9.97 2.22 4.09
N ASP A 335 -9.38 1.16 4.62
CA ASP A 335 -9.23 0.94 6.06
C ASP A 335 -7.82 1.36 6.50
N LEU A 336 -7.73 2.34 7.41
CA LEU A 336 -6.51 2.72 8.13
C LEU A 336 -6.53 2.01 9.50
N ARG A 337 -5.74 0.94 9.64
CA ARG A 337 -5.78 0.07 10.82
C ARG A 337 -4.44 0.00 11.53
N SER A 338 -4.51 -0.07 12.86
CA SER A 338 -3.43 -0.60 13.67
C SER A 338 -3.48 -2.13 13.53
N GLU A 339 -2.47 -2.69 12.87
CA GLU A 339 -2.29 -4.13 12.78
C GLU A 339 -0.78 -4.37 12.76
N ILE A 340 -0.15 -4.42 11.58
CA ILE A 340 1.26 -4.76 11.41
C ILE A 340 2.14 -3.50 11.48
N VAL A 341 3.25 -3.58 12.22
CA VAL A 341 4.26 -2.53 12.35
C VAL A 341 5.50 -2.86 11.51
N TYR A 342 6.18 -1.82 11.02
CA TYR A 342 7.39 -1.93 10.21
C TYR A 342 8.62 -2.33 11.05
N ALA A 343 8.71 -1.77 12.25
CA ALA A 343 9.89 -1.91 13.09
C ALA A 343 9.52 -1.95 14.57
N GLN A 344 10.53 -2.11 15.40
CA GLN A 344 10.39 -2.07 16.85
C GLN A 344 9.85 -0.72 17.33
N PRO A 345 9.10 -0.66 18.45
CA PRO A 345 8.43 0.56 18.91
C PRO A 345 9.33 1.80 19.02
N TRP A 346 10.58 1.63 19.45
CA TRP A 346 11.54 2.74 19.63
C TRP A 346 12.04 3.33 18.32
N VAL A 347 11.77 2.70 17.18
CA VAL A 347 12.07 3.26 15.85
C VAL A 347 11.03 4.29 15.44
N TYR A 348 9.82 4.21 15.99
CA TYR A 348 8.76 5.15 15.69
C TYR A 348 8.93 6.46 16.48
N PRO A 349 8.57 7.62 15.91
CA PRO A 349 8.69 8.90 16.61
C PRO A 349 7.75 9.02 17.80
N TRP A 350 6.65 8.26 17.80
CA TRP A 350 5.63 8.31 18.84
C TRP A 350 5.16 6.91 19.25
N ASN A 351 4.50 6.84 20.39
CA ASN A 351 3.95 5.58 20.90
C ASN A 351 2.98 4.95 19.90
N LEU A 352 3.11 3.63 19.69
CA LEU A 352 2.22 2.83 18.84
C LEU A 352 0.91 2.47 19.55
N PHE A 353 0.83 2.69 20.87
CA PHE A 353 -0.34 2.41 21.68
C PHE A 353 -1.08 3.69 22.05
N ALA A 354 -2.37 3.55 22.34
CA ALA A 354 -3.10 4.60 23.03
C ALA A 354 -2.44 4.85 24.40
N ASP A 355 -1.80 6.01 24.54
CA ASP A 355 -1.12 6.41 25.75
C ASP A 355 -2.03 7.33 26.57
N PRO A 356 -2.42 6.98 27.80
CA PRO A 356 -3.18 7.87 28.66
C PRO A 356 -2.49 9.22 28.90
N ARG A 357 -1.15 9.27 28.80
CA ARG A 357 -0.34 10.49 28.96
C ARG A 357 -0.37 11.39 27.73
N TRP A 358 -0.75 10.86 26.56
CA TRP A 358 -1.03 11.68 25.39
C TRP A 358 -2.48 12.14 25.41
N ARG A 359 -2.67 13.40 25.00
CA ARG A 359 -3.97 13.96 24.65
C ARG A 359 -3.83 14.78 23.38
N MET A 360 -4.68 14.49 22.40
CA MET A 360 -4.80 15.35 21.24
C MET A 360 -5.14 16.78 21.69
N PRO A 361 -4.43 17.81 21.22
CA PRO A 361 -4.74 19.20 21.53
C PRO A 361 -6.16 19.60 21.09
N ALA A 362 -6.70 20.65 21.71
CA ALA A 362 -8.02 21.19 21.36
C ALA A 362 -8.12 21.66 19.89
N ALA A 363 -6.99 22.01 19.28
CA ALA A 363 -6.86 22.31 17.86
C ALA A 363 -5.99 21.24 17.16
N PRO A 364 -6.52 20.06 16.81
CA PRO A 364 -5.72 18.95 16.28
C PRO A 364 -4.96 19.28 14.99
N LEU A 365 -5.51 20.17 14.15
CA LEU A 365 -4.86 20.61 12.91
C LEU A 365 -3.58 21.44 13.14
N GLN A 366 -3.33 21.94 14.36
CA GLN A 366 -2.07 22.61 14.71
C GLN A 366 -0.99 21.62 15.17
N ALA A 367 -1.31 20.34 15.32
CA ALA A 367 -0.41 19.31 15.83
C ALA A 367 -0.05 18.25 14.76
N LEU A 368 -0.21 18.58 13.47
CA LEU A 368 -0.01 17.64 12.35
C LEU A 368 1.44 17.12 12.26
N ASP A 369 2.39 17.87 12.79
CA ASP A 369 3.81 17.52 12.91
C ASP A 369 4.13 16.62 14.12
N GLN A 370 3.14 16.36 14.97
CA GLN A 370 3.26 15.60 16.22
C GLN A 370 2.38 14.35 16.23
N VAL A 371 1.84 13.93 15.08
CA VAL A 371 0.90 12.81 14.96
C VAL A 371 1.21 11.97 13.72
N TYR A 372 0.84 10.69 13.75
CA TYR A 372 0.82 9.90 12.53
C TYR A 372 -0.22 10.49 11.57
N LEU A 373 0.16 10.68 10.32
CA LEU A 373 -0.60 11.52 9.41
C LEU A 373 -0.89 10.79 8.10
N SER A 374 -2.16 10.73 7.73
CA SER A 374 -2.59 10.31 6.39
C SER A 374 -3.24 11.48 5.66
N VAL A 375 -2.82 11.73 4.43
CA VAL A 375 -3.33 12.82 3.58
C VAL A 375 -3.75 12.24 2.24
N PHE A 376 -5.03 12.40 1.91
CA PHE A 376 -5.60 11.94 0.65
C PHE A 376 -6.02 13.13 -0.21
N MET A 377 -5.30 13.37 -1.30
CA MET A 377 -5.63 14.42 -2.27
C MET A 377 -6.32 13.80 -3.49
N ASN A 378 -7.38 14.46 -3.97
CA ASN A 378 -8.03 14.16 -5.25
C ASN A 378 -8.42 12.68 -5.41
N THR A 379 -9.11 12.12 -4.41
CA THR A 379 -9.62 10.75 -4.48
C THR A 379 -10.94 10.69 -5.25
N THR A 380 -11.06 9.78 -6.21
CA THR A 380 -12.31 9.55 -6.95
C THR A 380 -12.90 8.19 -6.62
N VAL A 381 -14.21 8.13 -6.43
CA VAL A 381 -14.95 6.91 -6.10
C VAL A 381 -15.95 6.59 -7.22
N GLU A 382 -15.84 5.40 -7.79
CA GLU A 382 -16.85 4.79 -8.66
C GLU A 382 -17.34 3.51 -7.96
N SER A 383 -18.61 3.44 -7.60
CA SER A 383 -19.14 2.25 -6.92
C SER A 383 -20.52 1.86 -7.44
N PHE A 384 -20.82 0.57 -7.39
CA PHE A 384 -22.14 0.02 -7.71
C PHE A 384 -23.25 0.53 -6.77
N ARG A 385 -22.88 1.15 -5.66
CA ARG A 385 -23.78 1.75 -4.65
C ARG A 385 -23.20 3.08 -4.17
N THR A 386 -24.02 3.88 -3.49
CA THR A 386 -23.48 4.97 -2.67
C THR A 386 -22.76 4.40 -1.45
N GLU A 387 -21.44 4.54 -1.39
CA GLU A 387 -20.67 4.09 -0.24
C GLU A 387 -20.99 4.91 1.02
N PRO A 388 -21.15 4.29 2.21
CA PRO A 388 -21.34 5.05 3.43
C PRO A 388 -20.15 5.97 3.71
N TYR A 389 -18.94 5.41 3.58
CA TYR A 389 -17.68 6.10 3.82
C TYR A 389 -16.64 5.75 2.76
N VAL A 390 -15.75 6.69 2.44
CA VAL A 390 -14.56 6.38 1.61
C VAL A 390 -13.47 5.78 2.49
N PHE A 391 -13.12 6.49 3.56
CA PHE A 391 -12.02 6.16 4.47
C PHE A 391 -12.51 5.87 5.89
N ALA A 392 -11.85 4.95 6.59
CA ALA A 392 -12.00 4.82 8.04
C ALA A 392 -10.65 4.78 8.76
N LEU A 393 -10.44 5.76 9.64
CA LEU A 393 -9.38 5.74 10.64
C LEU A 393 -9.87 4.96 11.86
N ARG A 394 -9.43 3.70 11.97
CA ARG A 394 -9.88 2.80 13.04
C ARG A 394 -9.12 3.09 14.35
N PRO A 395 -9.75 2.87 15.52
CA PRO A 395 -9.08 3.03 16.82
C PRO A 395 -7.82 2.17 16.97
N ILE A 396 -6.92 2.60 17.86
CA ILE A 396 -5.70 1.87 18.21
C ILE A 396 -5.87 1.04 19.48
N GLY A 397 -5.03 0.02 19.60
CA GLY A 397 -4.92 -0.80 20.80
C GLY A 397 -4.10 -0.16 21.92
N THR A 398 -4.05 -0.87 23.04
CA THR A 398 -3.24 -0.55 24.23
C THR A 398 -2.01 -1.43 24.38
N ASN A 399 -1.89 -2.49 23.58
CA ASN A 399 -0.83 -3.50 23.67
C ASN A 399 -0.65 -4.22 22.33
N PHE A 400 0.49 -4.90 22.20
CA PHE A 400 0.66 -5.92 21.17
C PHE A 400 -0.23 -7.13 21.46
N GLU A 401 -0.68 -7.80 20.41
CA GLU A 401 -1.19 -9.15 20.50
C GLU A 401 -0.11 -10.07 21.10
N PRO A 402 -0.44 -10.94 22.07
CA PRO A 402 0.53 -11.84 22.68
C PRO A 402 1.31 -12.65 21.64
N GLY A 403 2.65 -12.56 21.70
CA GLY A 403 3.56 -13.27 20.80
C GLY A 403 3.66 -12.72 19.38
N LYS A 404 3.10 -11.54 19.10
CA LYS A 404 3.10 -10.94 17.75
C LYS A 404 3.61 -9.50 17.79
N THR A 405 3.93 -8.98 16.61
CA THR A 405 4.23 -7.56 16.36
C THR A 405 2.97 -6.77 15.98
N THR A 406 1.80 -7.37 16.16
CA THR A 406 0.52 -6.77 15.77
C THR A 406 -0.07 -5.95 16.92
N VAL A 407 -0.51 -4.72 16.65
CA VAL A 407 -1.32 -3.94 17.60
C VAL A 407 -2.78 -4.08 17.18
N GLN A 408 -3.62 -4.70 17.99
CA GLN A 408 -5.04 -4.81 17.68
C GLN A 408 -5.81 -3.57 18.16
N GLY A 409 -6.54 -2.91 17.26
CA GLY A 409 -7.50 -1.87 17.65
C GLY A 409 -8.52 -2.38 18.66
N ASN A 410 -8.96 -1.52 19.59
CA ASN A 410 -9.99 -1.87 20.57
C ASN A 410 -11.02 -0.75 20.74
N GLU A 411 -12.19 -1.09 21.28
CA GLU A 411 -13.32 -0.16 21.48
C GLU A 411 -13.18 0.69 22.77
N ILE A 412 -12.17 0.39 23.59
CA ILE A 412 -12.00 1.00 24.93
C ILE A 412 -11.18 2.29 24.81
N THR A 413 -10.34 2.45 23.77
CA THR A 413 -9.55 3.66 23.58
C THR A 413 -10.40 4.83 23.11
N THR A 414 -10.20 5.98 23.77
CA THR A 414 -10.93 7.20 23.45
C THR A 414 -10.23 7.95 22.33
N ARG A 415 -10.99 8.67 21.50
CA ARG A 415 -10.46 9.51 20.42
C ARG A 415 -9.33 10.46 20.88
N PRO A 416 -9.40 11.14 22.05
CA PRO A 416 -8.30 12.00 22.52
C PRO A 416 -6.99 11.27 22.85
N GLN A 417 -7.02 9.96 23.13
CA GLN A 417 -5.81 9.16 23.36
C GLN A 417 -5.10 8.74 22.07
N GLN A 418 -5.74 8.93 20.92
CA GLN A 418 -5.19 8.55 19.64
C GLN A 418 -4.27 9.64 19.09
N ARG A 419 -3.13 9.24 18.55
CA ARG A 419 -2.09 10.12 18.01
C ARG A 419 -1.99 9.99 16.49
N MET A 420 -3.15 9.97 15.83
CA MET A 420 -3.27 9.77 14.39
C MET A 420 -4.32 10.73 13.85
N VAL A 421 -4.03 11.35 12.71
CA VAL A 421 -4.93 12.25 11.99
C VAL A 421 -5.01 11.80 10.53
N SER A 422 -6.21 11.88 9.95
CA SER A 422 -6.43 11.66 8.53
C SER A 422 -7.12 12.86 7.89
N LEU A 423 -6.53 13.38 6.82
CA LEU A 423 -6.99 14.53 6.05
C LEU A 423 -7.38 14.06 4.65
N ALA A 424 -8.49 14.54 4.12
CA ALA A 424 -8.85 14.34 2.73
C ALA A 424 -9.22 15.67 2.08
N PHE A 425 -8.80 15.87 0.83
CA PHE A 425 -9.07 17.06 0.04
C PHE A 425 -9.57 16.66 -1.34
N GLY A 426 -10.68 17.28 -1.79
CA GLY A 426 -11.22 17.06 -3.14
C GLY A 426 -11.64 15.62 -3.41
N THR A 427 -12.26 14.95 -2.43
CA THR A 427 -12.82 13.60 -2.65
C THR A 427 -14.16 13.71 -3.39
N THR A 428 -14.33 12.97 -4.49
CA THR A 428 -15.53 13.06 -5.36
C THR A 428 -16.03 11.68 -5.79
N GLY A 429 -17.32 11.52 -6.09
CA GLY A 429 -17.90 10.27 -6.60
C GLY A 429 -19.02 9.70 -5.73
N ASP A 430 -19.23 8.39 -5.81
CA ASP A 430 -20.41 7.70 -5.26
C ASP A 430 -20.28 7.38 -3.75
N PHE A 431 -20.41 8.39 -2.88
CA PHE A 431 -20.36 8.20 -1.43
C PHE A 431 -21.22 9.20 -0.64
N SER A 432 -21.56 8.84 0.60
CA SER A 432 -22.33 9.67 1.52
C SER A 432 -21.45 10.60 2.37
N ARG A 433 -20.35 10.08 2.92
CA ARG A 433 -19.38 10.85 3.71
C ARG A 433 -17.95 10.44 3.38
N VAL A 434 -17.00 11.35 3.50
CA VAL A 434 -15.58 11.03 3.23
C VAL A 434 -15.01 10.10 4.30
N TYR A 435 -15.35 10.33 5.58
CA TYR A 435 -14.81 9.56 6.71
C TYR A 435 -15.88 8.96 7.61
N SER A 436 -15.55 7.81 8.21
CA SER A 436 -16.24 7.28 9.40
C SER A 436 -15.96 8.15 10.65
N ASN A 437 -16.72 7.94 11.73
CA ASN A 437 -16.75 8.79 12.91
C ASN A 437 -15.77 8.41 14.04
N GLN A 438 -14.80 7.53 13.79
CA GLN A 438 -14.02 6.88 14.85
C GLN A 438 -12.70 7.58 15.21
N GLY A 439 -12.12 8.37 14.30
CA GLY A 439 -10.78 8.96 14.45
C GLY A 439 -10.74 10.49 14.30
N TRP A 440 -9.55 11.09 14.42
CA TRP A 440 -9.33 12.49 14.06
C TRP A 440 -9.28 12.65 12.54
N THR A 441 -10.45 12.77 11.94
CA THR A 441 -10.64 12.82 10.50
C THR A 441 -11.23 14.15 10.05
N TYR A 442 -10.74 14.66 8.91
CA TYR A 442 -11.16 15.95 8.36
C TYR A 442 -11.28 15.88 6.84
N ALA A 443 -12.44 16.29 6.32
CA ALA A 443 -12.69 16.44 4.88
C ALA A 443 -12.67 17.94 4.52
N ASP A 444 -11.85 18.29 3.53
CA ASP A 444 -11.60 19.66 3.06
C ASP A 444 -11.38 20.70 4.19
N PRO A 445 -10.54 20.40 5.21
CA PRO A 445 -10.31 21.35 6.29
C PRO A 445 -9.56 22.59 5.79
N LYS A 446 -9.82 23.73 6.43
CA LYS A 446 -8.91 24.86 6.33
C LYS A 446 -7.67 24.57 7.17
N LEU A 447 -6.52 24.46 6.51
CA LEU A 447 -5.23 24.30 7.21
C LEU A 447 -4.84 25.59 7.94
N PRO A 448 -4.26 25.49 9.15
CA PRO A 448 -3.62 26.63 9.79
C PRO A 448 -2.36 27.05 9.01
N GLN A 449 -1.94 28.30 9.21
CA GLN A 449 -0.69 28.79 8.64
C GLN A 449 0.50 27.92 9.10
N GLY A 450 1.38 27.57 8.17
CA GLY A 450 2.55 26.72 8.42
C GLY A 450 2.28 25.23 8.26
N ALA A 451 1.02 24.80 8.04
CA ALA A 451 0.67 23.41 7.76
C ALA A 451 0.61 23.08 6.26
N GLU A 452 1.00 23.99 5.37
CA GLU A 452 0.91 23.83 3.91
C GLU A 452 1.79 22.67 3.40
N TRP A 453 2.81 22.29 4.16
CA TRP A 453 3.69 21.15 3.85
C TRP A 453 2.94 19.82 3.66
N VAL A 454 1.73 19.68 4.23
CA VAL A 454 0.93 18.46 4.06
C VAL A 454 0.44 18.26 2.62
N ALA A 455 0.34 19.33 1.83
CA ALA A 455 -0.03 19.29 0.42
C ALA A 455 1.17 19.21 -0.53
N ASP A 456 2.40 19.39 -0.01
CA ASP A 456 3.64 19.22 -0.75
C ASP A 456 4.17 17.81 -0.50
N ARG A 457 4.17 16.98 -1.57
CA ARG A 457 4.63 15.60 -1.53
C ARG A 457 6.04 15.48 -0.95
N ASP A 458 6.97 16.30 -1.42
CA ASP A 458 8.38 16.16 -1.08
C ASP A 458 8.63 16.66 0.34
N ALA A 459 7.97 17.74 0.77
CA ALA A 459 8.03 18.21 2.15
C ALA A 459 7.43 17.18 3.12
N PHE A 460 6.29 16.57 2.76
CA PHE A 460 5.67 15.50 3.54
C PHE A 460 6.58 14.29 3.70
N ILE A 461 7.21 13.84 2.61
CA ILE A 461 8.16 12.71 2.64
C ILE A 461 9.37 13.04 3.52
N ARG A 462 9.93 14.26 3.38
CA ARG A 462 11.06 14.71 4.22
C ARG A 462 10.70 14.76 5.69
N HIS A 463 9.50 15.23 6.02
CA HIS A 463 9.00 15.22 7.40
C HIS A 463 8.91 13.79 7.94
N ALA A 464 8.22 12.89 7.21
CA ALA A 464 8.03 11.50 7.62
C ALA A 464 9.36 10.78 7.86
N LEU A 465 10.28 10.80 6.90
CA LEU A 465 11.57 10.12 7.02
C LEU A 465 12.50 10.81 8.03
N GLY A 466 12.47 12.16 8.10
CA GLY A 466 13.26 12.94 9.03
C GLY A 466 12.97 12.62 10.50
N LEU A 467 11.70 12.33 10.84
CA LEU A 467 11.29 11.94 12.20
C LEU A 467 11.95 10.65 12.71
N ILE A 468 12.38 9.78 11.80
CA ILE A 468 13.13 8.56 12.13
C ILE A 468 14.60 8.65 11.71
N GLY A 469 15.07 9.86 11.38
CA GLY A 469 16.44 10.18 10.98
C GLY A 469 16.86 9.53 9.66
N ARG A 470 15.96 9.39 8.69
CA ARG A 470 16.22 8.80 7.37
C ARG A 470 16.39 9.83 6.28
#